data_AF-A0A844M9Y1-F1
#
_entry.id   AF-A0A844M9Y1-F1
#
_cell.length_a   1.000
_cell.length_b   1.000
_cell.length_c   1.000
_cell.angle_alpha   90.00
_cell.angle_beta   90.00
_cell.angle_gamma   90.00
#
_symmetry.space_group_name_H-M   'P 1'
#
loop_
_entity.id
_entity.type
_entity.pdbx_description
1 polymer ?
#
loop_
_entity_poly.entity_id
_entity_poly.type
_entity_poly.pdbx_seq_one_letter_code
_entity_poly.pdbx_strand_id
1 'polypeptide(L)'
;MNKGVQISNLKAAAQKKKESALSKTESAIKQIIKQGKKINMSVVAAYANVSVSYLYKYPEIKQRIQQLRDQQVLPVRSKNSQATEASNQVIITQLRSRIKQLDVEVKELKLINETLAGQLHEFMGYQVQVQHLQSQNIELQSKLDSIKKQQTAIPSRKRSNLYPKQKQPEVSLHIKTELRALGIKLTSTLRRTINSVTEITVLNAIEALKQAR
;
A
#
# COMPACT_ATOMS: atom_id res chain seq x y z
N MET A 1 -32.74 -50.20 -39.35
CA MET A 1 -32.08 -49.24 -38.43
C MET A 1 -30.62 -48.88 -38.81
N ASN A 2 -30.04 -49.39 -39.91
CA ASN A 2 -28.59 -49.23 -40.19
C ASN A 2 -28.21 -47.97 -41.01
N LYS A 3 -29.14 -47.36 -41.77
CA LYS A 3 -28.86 -46.19 -42.62
C LYS A 3 -28.60 -44.90 -41.81
N GLY A 4 -29.27 -44.72 -40.68
CA GLY A 4 -29.09 -43.51 -39.83
C GLY A 4 -27.69 -43.41 -39.20
N VAL A 5 -27.15 -44.55 -38.74
CA VAL A 5 -25.82 -44.65 -38.13
C VAL A 5 -24.70 -44.44 -39.15
N GLN A 6 -24.88 -44.93 -40.39
CA GLN A 6 -23.93 -44.67 -41.46
C GLN A 6 -23.89 -43.18 -41.85
N ILE A 7 -25.04 -42.53 -41.92
CA ILE A 7 -25.13 -41.09 -42.25
C ILE A 7 -24.52 -40.23 -41.13
N SER A 8 -24.74 -40.57 -39.86
CA SER A 8 -24.13 -39.83 -38.75
C SER A 8 -22.61 -40.01 -38.71
N ASN A 9 -22.10 -41.22 -38.96
CA ASN A 9 -20.66 -41.49 -39.02
C ASN A 9 -19.97 -40.75 -40.19
N LEU A 10 -20.62 -40.69 -41.35
CA LEU A 10 -20.12 -39.92 -42.50
C LEU A 10 -20.09 -38.41 -42.21
N LYS A 11 -21.13 -37.88 -41.54
CA LYS A 11 -21.16 -36.47 -41.10
C LYS A 11 -20.06 -36.17 -40.08
N ALA A 12 -19.85 -37.03 -39.09
CA ALA A 12 -18.79 -36.87 -38.09
C ALA A 12 -17.40 -36.89 -38.72
N ALA A 13 -17.15 -37.81 -39.67
CA ALA A 13 -15.89 -37.87 -40.40
C ALA A 13 -15.64 -36.62 -41.27
N ALA A 14 -16.69 -36.09 -41.91
CA ALA A 14 -16.61 -34.86 -42.68
C ALA A 14 -16.31 -33.64 -41.78
N GLN A 15 -16.95 -33.55 -40.62
CA GLN A 15 -16.74 -32.49 -39.65
C GLN A 15 -15.30 -32.49 -39.10
N LYS A 16 -14.79 -33.67 -38.70
CA LYS A 16 -13.41 -33.82 -38.23
C LYS A 16 -12.39 -33.41 -39.29
N LYS A 17 -12.65 -33.72 -40.57
CA LYS A 17 -11.81 -33.27 -41.70
C LYS A 17 -11.86 -31.75 -41.87
N LYS A 18 -13.04 -31.12 -41.72
CA LYS A 18 -13.20 -29.65 -41.75
C LYS A 18 -12.37 -28.97 -40.66
N GLU A 19 -12.50 -29.45 -39.42
CA GLU A 19 -11.78 -28.90 -38.27
C GLU A 19 -10.27 -29.05 -38.40
N SER A 20 -9.79 -30.21 -38.84
CA SER A 20 -8.36 -30.43 -39.09
C SER A 20 -7.82 -29.49 -40.17
N ALA A 21 -8.56 -29.31 -41.27
CA ALA A 21 -8.15 -28.40 -42.33
C ALA A 21 -8.14 -26.92 -41.88
N LEU A 22 -9.11 -26.50 -41.07
CA LEU A 22 -9.14 -25.17 -40.46
C LEU A 22 -7.90 -24.93 -39.58
N SER A 23 -7.60 -25.87 -38.68
CA SER A 23 -6.44 -25.77 -37.78
C SER A 23 -5.11 -25.69 -38.54
N LYS A 24 -4.95 -26.52 -39.59
CA LYS A 24 -3.77 -26.47 -40.47
C LYS A 24 -3.66 -25.15 -41.22
N THR A 25 -4.78 -24.64 -41.72
CA THR A 25 -4.84 -23.37 -42.44
C THR A 25 -4.41 -22.21 -41.55
N GLU A 26 -4.89 -22.15 -40.30
CA GLU A 26 -4.49 -21.09 -39.38
C GLU A 26 -3.03 -21.20 -38.93
N SER A 27 -2.54 -22.42 -38.73
CA SER A 27 -1.12 -22.65 -38.46
C SER A 27 -0.23 -22.20 -39.62
N ALA A 28 -0.64 -22.49 -40.85
CA ALA A 28 0.04 -22.06 -42.07
C ALA A 28 0.07 -20.53 -42.19
N ILE A 29 -1.05 -19.85 -41.94
CA ILE A 29 -1.09 -18.38 -42.00
C ILE A 29 -0.16 -17.76 -40.96
N LYS A 30 -0.14 -18.27 -39.72
CA LYS A 30 0.81 -17.81 -38.69
C LYS A 30 2.27 -17.95 -39.14
N GLN A 31 2.62 -19.05 -39.77
CA GLN A 31 3.98 -19.27 -40.30
C GLN A 31 4.31 -18.30 -41.44
N ILE A 32 3.39 -18.07 -42.37
CA ILE A 32 3.55 -17.13 -43.49
C ILE A 32 3.79 -15.70 -42.97
N ILE A 33 3.02 -15.28 -41.96
CA ILE A 33 3.18 -13.98 -41.29
C ILE A 33 4.56 -13.89 -40.61
N LYS A 34 4.95 -14.92 -39.84
CA LYS A 34 6.27 -14.96 -39.16
C LYS A 34 7.44 -14.87 -40.15
N GLN A 35 7.29 -15.44 -41.35
CA GLN A 35 8.30 -15.39 -42.41
C GLN A 35 8.24 -14.10 -43.24
N GLY A 36 7.30 -13.19 -42.97
CA GLY A 36 7.13 -11.96 -43.74
C GLY A 36 6.73 -12.19 -45.20
N LYS A 37 6.16 -13.36 -45.53
CA LYS A 37 5.74 -13.70 -46.89
C LYS A 37 4.33 -13.19 -47.17
N LYS A 38 4.03 -12.94 -48.45
CA LYS A 38 2.70 -12.49 -48.88
C LYS A 38 1.66 -13.59 -48.70
N ILE A 39 0.56 -13.28 -48.02
CA ILE A 39 -0.58 -14.18 -47.84
C ILE A 39 -1.31 -14.31 -49.19
N ASN A 40 -1.31 -15.52 -49.74
CA ASN A 40 -2.02 -15.87 -50.96
C ASN A 40 -2.64 -17.26 -50.79
N MET A 41 -3.77 -17.52 -51.44
CA MET A 41 -4.49 -18.78 -51.37
C MET A 41 -3.62 -19.99 -51.75
N SER A 42 -2.79 -19.84 -52.79
CA SER A 42 -1.86 -20.89 -53.22
C SER A 42 -0.75 -21.16 -52.20
N VAL A 43 -0.21 -20.10 -51.59
CA VAL A 43 0.83 -20.21 -50.56
C VAL A 43 0.26 -20.85 -49.30
N VAL A 44 -0.92 -20.42 -48.86
CA VAL A 44 -1.60 -20.98 -47.70
C VAL A 44 -1.91 -22.47 -47.92
N ALA A 45 -2.39 -22.86 -49.11
CA ALA A 45 -2.63 -24.25 -49.48
C ALA A 45 -1.36 -25.12 -49.36
N ALA A 46 -0.25 -24.63 -49.91
CA ALA A 46 1.04 -25.31 -49.84
C ALA A 46 1.52 -25.51 -48.39
N TYR A 47 1.42 -24.47 -47.56
CA TYR A 47 1.85 -24.53 -46.15
C TYR A 47 0.91 -25.36 -45.28
N ALA A 48 -0.39 -25.33 -45.54
CA ALA A 48 -1.38 -26.09 -44.78
C ALA A 48 -1.44 -27.57 -45.21
N ASN A 49 -0.79 -27.94 -46.31
CA ASN A 49 -0.90 -29.23 -46.98
C ASN A 49 -2.37 -29.60 -47.28
N VAL A 50 -3.09 -28.64 -47.87
CA VAL A 50 -4.51 -28.75 -48.25
C VAL A 50 -4.64 -28.28 -49.70
N SER A 51 -5.56 -28.86 -50.48
CA SER A 51 -5.76 -28.41 -51.86
C SER A 51 -6.40 -27.02 -51.93
N VAL A 52 -6.03 -26.24 -52.95
CA VAL A 52 -6.60 -24.90 -53.19
C VAL A 52 -8.13 -24.97 -53.30
N SER A 53 -8.65 -25.96 -54.02
CA SER A 53 -10.10 -26.19 -54.16
C SER A 53 -10.81 -26.41 -52.82
N TYR A 54 -10.14 -27.02 -51.85
CA TYR A 54 -10.70 -27.22 -50.52
C TYR A 54 -10.81 -25.90 -49.74
N LEU A 55 -9.82 -25.00 -49.88
CA LEU A 55 -9.91 -23.66 -49.26
C LEU A 55 -11.07 -22.83 -49.86
N TYR A 56 -11.36 -23.00 -51.16
CA TYR A 56 -12.51 -22.38 -51.80
C TYR A 56 -13.86 -23.03 -51.44
N LYS A 57 -13.87 -24.32 -51.10
CA LYS A 57 -15.07 -25.06 -50.71
C LYS A 57 -15.76 -24.47 -49.48
N TYR A 58 -14.99 -23.89 -48.55
CA TYR A 58 -15.52 -23.31 -47.32
C TYR A 58 -15.35 -21.78 -47.34
N PRO A 59 -16.44 -21.02 -47.51
CA PRO A 59 -16.36 -19.56 -47.65
C PRO A 59 -15.77 -18.87 -46.42
N GLU A 60 -15.97 -19.43 -45.23
CA GLU A 60 -15.36 -18.98 -43.96
C GLU A 60 -13.83 -18.91 -44.06
N ILE A 61 -13.20 -19.93 -44.65
CA ILE A 61 -11.74 -20.03 -44.81
C ILE A 61 -11.25 -18.99 -45.83
N LYS A 62 -11.96 -18.87 -46.96
CA LYS A 62 -11.66 -17.88 -47.99
C LYS A 62 -11.73 -16.46 -47.43
N GLN A 63 -12.79 -16.12 -46.70
CA GLN A 63 -12.96 -14.80 -46.08
C GLN A 63 -11.84 -14.51 -45.08
N ARG A 64 -11.46 -15.50 -44.26
CA ARG A 64 -10.38 -15.35 -43.30
C ARG A 64 -9.04 -15.03 -43.96
N ILE A 65 -8.68 -15.78 -45.01
CA ILE A 65 -7.44 -15.55 -45.78
C ILE A 65 -7.48 -14.17 -46.45
N GLN A 66 -8.63 -13.77 -46.99
CA GLN A 66 -8.80 -12.47 -47.65
C GLN A 66 -8.64 -11.31 -46.66
N GLN A 67 -9.31 -11.36 -45.50
CA GLN A 67 -9.17 -10.35 -44.46
C GLN A 67 -7.71 -10.18 -44.02
N LEU A 68 -6.99 -11.28 -43.78
CA LEU A 68 -5.59 -11.24 -43.38
C LEU A 68 -4.68 -10.73 -44.50
N ARG A 69 -5.01 -11.05 -45.76
CA ARG A 69 -4.32 -10.49 -46.92
C ARG A 69 -4.55 -8.98 -47.03
N ASP A 70 -5.75 -8.48 -46.81
CA ASP A 70 -6.07 -7.06 -46.88
C ASP A 70 -5.42 -6.28 -45.74
N GLN A 71 -5.37 -6.87 -44.53
CA GLN A 71 -4.59 -6.35 -43.40
C GLN A 71 -3.09 -6.28 -43.71
N GLN A 72 -2.55 -7.21 -44.50
CA GLN A 72 -1.15 -7.17 -44.93
C GLN A 72 -0.88 -6.09 -46.01
N VAL A 73 -1.90 -5.63 -46.73
CA VAL A 73 -1.78 -4.68 -47.86
C VAL A 73 -1.78 -3.22 -47.39
N LEU A 74 -2.10 -2.93 -46.12
CA LEU A 74 -2.02 -1.60 -45.52
C LEU A 74 -0.70 -1.43 -44.72
N PRO A 75 0.10 -0.37 -44.93
CA PRO A 75 0.43 0.32 -46.18
C PRO A 75 1.62 -0.37 -46.87
N VAL A 76 1.51 -0.52 -48.19
CA VAL A 76 2.63 -0.81 -49.08
C VAL A 76 3.67 0.31 -48.96
N ARG A 77 4.72 0.11 -48.14
CA ARG A 77 6.05 0.64 -48.50
C ARG A 77 6.39 -0.03 -49.82
N SER A 78 6.26 0.71 -50.91
CA SER A 78 6.71 0.24 -52.21
C SER A 78 8.16 -0.20 -52.04
N LYS A 79 8.47 -1.43 -52.47
CA LYS A 79 9.83 -1.99 -52.44
C LYS A 79 10.78 -1.31 -53.44
N ASN A 80 10.50 -0.07 -53.82
CA ASN A 80 11.32 0.78 -54.68
C ASN A 80 11.50 2.17 -54.06
N SER A 81 11.63 2.28 -52.74
CA SER A 81 12.24 3.47 -52.17
C SER A 81 13.73 3.19 -52.07
N GLN A 82 14.48 3.53 -53.13
CA GLN A 82 15.79 4.13 -52.90
C GLN A 82 15.53 5.39 -52.07
N ALA A 83 15.36 5.22 -50.76
CA ALA A 83 15.46 6.33 -49.84
C ALA A 83 16.88 6.85 -50.06
N THR A 84 16.99 8.06 -50.60
CA THR A 84 18.25 8.77 -50.79
C THR A 84 19.07 8.62 -49.51
N GLU A 85 20.39 8.40 -49.60
CA GLU A 85 21.30 8.24 -48.45
C GLU A 85 20.96 9.22 -47.30
N ALA A 86 20.62 10.46 -47.65
CA ALA A 86 20.15 11.52 -46.75
C ALA A 86 18.89 11.17 -45.92
N SER A 87 17.86 10.58 -46.52
CA SER A 87 16.62 10.18 -45.83
C SER A 87 16.88 9.05 -44.83
N ASN A 88 17.71 8.07 -45.22
CA ASN A 88 18.13 7.01 -44.30
C ASN A 88 18.95 7.59 -43.14
N GLN A 89 19.82 8.55 -43.41
CA GLN A 89 20.60 9.22 -42.37
C GLN A 89 19.72 9.98 -41.37
N VAL A 90 18.68 10.69 -41.84
CA VAL A 90 17.71 11.35 -40.96
C VAL A 90 16.99 10.33 -40.08
N ILE A 91 16.52 9.22 -40.64
CA ILE A 91 15.86 8.15 -39.86
C ILE A 91 16.82 7.57 -38.82
N ILE A 92 18.07 7.29 -39.20
CA ILE A 92 19.09 6.75 -38.28
C ILE A 92 19.36 7.74 -37.14
N THR A 93 19.51 9.03 -37.43
CA THR A 93 19.73 10.05 -36.39
C THR A 93 18.55 10.18 -35.43
N GLN A 94 17.32 10.16 -35.95
CA GLN A 94 16.11 10.17 -35.13
C GLN A 94 16.01 8.92 -34.25
N LEU A 95 16.27 7.73 -34.80
CA LEU A 95 16.27 6.48 -34.05
C LEU A 95 17.36 6.48 -32.96
N ARG A 96 18.58 6.94 -33.27
CA ARG A 96 19.66 7.09 -32.27
C ARG A 96 19.28 8.07 -31.18
N SER A 97 18.67 9.20 -31.53
CA SER A 97 18.15 10.17 -30.56
C SER A 97 17.10 9.53 -29.66
N ARG A 98 16.18 8.74 -30.23
CA ARG A 98 15.14 8.05 -29.46
C ARG A 98 15.73 6.99 -28.53
N ILE A 99 16.71 6.22 -28.99
CA ILE A 99 17.43 5.24 -28.15
C ILE A 99 18.10 5.97 -26.98
N LYS A 100 18.80 7.08 -27.24
CA LYS A 100 19.44 7.86 -26.18
C LYS A 100 18.44 8.40 -25.15
N GLN A 101 17.29 8.90 -25.61
CA GLN A 101 16.21 9.34 -24.71
C GLN A 101 15.68 8.18 -23.86
N LEU A 102 15.42 7.03 -24.47
CA LEU A 102 14.95 5.84 -23.77
C LEU A 102 15.99 5.32 -22.76
N ASP A 103 17.29 5.38 -23.09
CA ASP A 103 18.35 4.99 -22.17
C ASP A 103 18.43 5.92 -20.94
N VAL A 104 18.19 7.22 -21.13
CA VAL A 104 18.10 8.19 -20.03
C VAL A 104 16.88 7.88 -19.16
N GLU A 105 15.72 7.71 -19.77
CA GLU A 105 14.47 7.39 -19.06
C GLU A 105 14.60 6.08 -18.26
N VAL A 106 15.20 5.04 -18.84
CA VAL A 106 15.47 3.78 -18.13
C VAL A 106 16.39 3.98 -16.94
N LYS A 107 17.43 4.81 -17.06
CA LYS A 107 18.33 5.11 -15.94
C LYS A 107 17.62 5.89 -14.84
N GLU A 108 16.82 6.89 -15.18
CA GLU A 108 16.03 7.68 -14.24
C GLU A 108 15.02 6.80 -13.50
N LEU A 109 14.27 5.96 -14.22
CA LEU A 109 13.30 5.04 -13.63
C LEU A 109 13.97 4.02 -12.70
N LYS A 110 15.18 3.55 -13.02
CA LYS A 110 15.94 2.67 -12.13
C LYS A 110 16.33 3.37 -10.83
N LEU A 111 16.85 4.59 -10.93
CA LEU A 111 17.20 5.40 -9.76
C LEU A 111 15.96 5.63 -8.88
N ILE A 112 14.83 6.01 -9.48
CA ILE A 112 13.58 6.19 -8.75
C ILE A 112 13.17 4.90 -8.04
N ASN A 113 13.21 3.75 -8.72
CA ASN A 113 12.89 2.46 -8.10
C ASN A 113 13.82 2.12 -6.93
N GLU A 114 15.13 2.37 -7.05
CA GLU A 114 16.10 2.13 -5.97
C GLU A 114 15.81 3.02 -4.76
N THR A 115 15.55 4.32 -4.99
CA THR A 115 15.20 5.24 -3.90
C THR A 115 13.89 4.86 -3.22
N LEU A 116 12.87 4.48 -4.00
CA LEU A 116 11.57 4.07 -3.48
C LEU A 116 11.68 2.76 -2.68
N ALA A 117 12.52 1.82 -3.14
CA ALA A 117 12.81 0.59 -2.39
C ALA A 117 13.48 0.91 -1.04
N GLY A 118 14.44 1.82 -1.01
CA GLY A 118 15.07 2.29 0.23
C GLY A 118 14.04 2.90 1.20
N GLN A 119 13.20 3.81 0.71
CA GLN A 119 12.12 4.42 1.51
C GLN A 119 11.13 3.38 2.05
N LEU A 120 10.80 2.35 1.25
CA LEU A 120 9.92 1.27 1.67
C LEU A 120 10.54 0.44 2.80
N HIS A 121 11.84 0.16 2.73
CA HIS A 121 12.55 -0.53 3.81
C HIS A 121 12.52 0.28 5.13
N GLU A 122 12.76 1.58 5.06
CA GLU A 122 12.63 2.46 6.23
C GLU A 122 11.20 2.46 6.79
N PHE A 123 10.19 2.61 5.93
CA PHE A 123 8.79 2.56 6.29
C PHE A 123 8.41 1.25 7.00
N MET A 124 8.88 0.11 6.49
CA MET A 124 8.67 -1.20 7.12
C MET A 124 9.28 -1.25 8.53
N GLY A 125 10.47 -0.66 8.72
CA GLY A 125 11.09 -0.53 10.05
C GLY A 125 10.22 0.27 11.02
N TYR A 126 9.71 1.43 10.59
CA TYR A 126 8.79 2.23 11.40
C TYR A 126 7.49 1.50 11.71
N GLN A 127 6.93 0.75 10.75
CA GLN A 127 5.71 -0.03 10.95
C GLN A 127 5.89 -1.10 12.05
N VAL A 128 7.02 -1.79 12.08
CA VAL A 128 7.35 -2.75 13.14
C VAL A 128 7.44 -2.06 14.50
N GLN A 129 8.08 -0.88 14.56
CA GLN A 129 8.17 -0.11 15.79
C GLN A 129 6.79 0.34 16.29
N VAL A 130 5.92 0.80 15.38
CA VAL A 130 4.54 1.20 15.72
C VAL A 130 3.75 0.01 16.26
N GLN A 131 3.87 -1.18 15.63
CA GLN A 131 3.22 -2.40 16.13
C GLN A 131 3.70 -2.77 17.53
N HIS A 132 5.00 -2.66 17.79
CA HIS A 132 5.58 -2.91 19.11
C HIS A 132 5.05 -1.93 20.16
N LEU A 133 5.01 -0.63 19.86
CA LEU A 133 4.46 0.38 20.78
C LEU A 133 2.95 0.17 21.03
N GLN A 134 2.20 -0.25 20.01
CA GLN A 134 0.78 -0.58 20.16
C GLN A 134 0.58 -1.78 21.09
N SER A 135 1.38 -2.84 20.95
CA SER A 135 1.26 -4.01 21.84
C SER A 135 1.62 -3.67 23.28
N GLN A 136 2.68 -2.88 23.50
CA GLN A 136 3.02 -2.36 24.82
C GLN A 136 1.90 -1.52 25.43
N ASN A 137 1.27 -0.64 24.64
CA ASN A 137 0.15 0.17 25.11
C ASN A 137 -1.05 -0.70 25.52
N ILE A 138 -1.37 -1.75 24.75
CA ILE A 138 -2.42 -2.70 25.10
C ILE A 138 -2.08 -3.41 26.42
N GLU A 139 -0.84 -3.86 26.58
CA GLU A 139 -0.39 -4.51 27.81
C GLU A 139 -0.52 -3.58 29.02
N LEU A 140 -0.06 -2.34 28.89
CA LEU A 140 -0.17 -1.32 29.94
C LEU A 140 -1.64 -1.00 30.28
N GLN A 141 -2.51 -0.90 29.28
CA GLN A 141 -3.95 -0.71 29.50
C GLN A 141 -4.54 -1.90 30.28
N SER A 142 -4.20 -3.13 29.91
CA SER A 142 -4.66 -4.32 30.64
C SER A 142 -4.17 -4.36 32.09
N LYS A 143 -2.92 -3.93 32.35
CA LYS A 143 -2.36 -3.80 33.69
C LYS A 143 -3.10 -2.73 34.50
N LEU A 144 -3.37 -1.57 33.90
CA LEU A 144 -4.17 -0.52 34.54
C LEU A 144 -5.57 -1.01 34.87
N ASP A 145 -6.22 -1.75 33.97
CA ASP A 145 -7.56 -2.28 34.21
C ASP A 145 -7.58 -3.35 35.31
N SER A 146 -6.57 -4.21 35.36
CA SER A 146 -6.45 -5.20 36.45
C SER A 146 -6.18 -4.53 37.80
N ILE A 147 -5.33 -3.50 37.86
CA ILE A 147 -5.10 -2.69 39.07
C ILE A 147 -6.38 -1.98 39.51
N LYS A 148 -7.12 -1.35 38.58
CA LYS A 148 -8.41 -0.72 38.88
C LYS A 148 -9.41 -1.74 39.44
N LYS A 149 -9.52 -2.92 38.82
CA LYS A 149 -10.37 -4.02 39.32
C LYS A 149 -9.96 -4.47 40.72
N GLN A 150 -8.66 -4.61 40.99
CA GLN A 150 -8.13 -4.93 42.31
C GLN A 150 -8.46 -3.84 43.34
N GLN A 151 -8.39 -2.55 42.97
CA GLN A 151 -8.80 -1.44 43.83
C GLN A 151 -10.30 -1.42 44.14
N THR A 152 -11.16 -1.81 43.18
CA THR A 152 -12.62 -1.94 43.39
C THR A 152 -13.01 -3.20 44.17
N ALA A 153 -12.15 -4.22 44.19
CA ALA A 153 -12.37 -5.49 44.90
C ALA A 153 -11.86 -5.46 46.35
N ILE A 154 -11.10 -4.44 46.77
CA ILE A 154 -10.95 -4.13 48.19
C ILE A 154 -12.35 -3.74 48.66
N PRO A 155 -13.00 -4.53 49.54
CA PRO A 155 -14.27 -4.12 50.09
C PRO A 155 -14.05 -2.73 50.67
N SER A 156 -14.97 -1.80 50.41
CA SER A 156 -15.11 -0.64 51.27
C SER A 156 -15.47 -1.19 52.66
N ARG A 157 -14.45 -1.64 53.41
CA ARG A 157 -14.53 -1.81 54.84
C ARG A 157 -15.08 -0.47 55.26
N LYS A 158 -16.31 -0.44 55.76
CA LYS A 158 -16.81 0.69 56.54
C LYS A 158 -15.62 1.04 57.40
N ARG A 159 -15.03 2.22 57.16
CA ARG A 159 -13.96 2.72 58.00
C ARG A 159 -14.63 2.85 59.35
N SER A 160 -14.56 1.81 60.19
CA SER A 160 -14.52 2.06 61.60
C SER A 160 -13.36 3.05 61.73
N ASN A 161 -13.64 4.22 62.28
CA ASN A 161 -12.63 5.19 62.57
C ASN A 161 -11.63 4.53 63.55
N LEU A 162 -10.67 3.79 63.01
CA LEU A 162 -9.58 3.13 63.72
C LEU A 162 -8.41 4.11 63.99
N TYR A 163 -8.66 5.39 63.74
CA TYR A 163 -7.80 6.48 64.16
C TYR A 163 -8.68 7.48 64.91
N PRO A 164 -8.32 7.90 66.13
CA PRO A 164 -8.96 9.06 66.74
C PRO A 164 -8.84 10.21 65.75
N LYS A 165 -9.94 10.92 65.51
CA LYS A 165 -10.00 12.15 64.72
C LYS A 165 -8.77 12.98 65.11
N GLN A 166 -7.73 13.01 64.26
CA GLN A 166 -6.50 13.70 64.60
C GLN A 166 -6.89 15.15 64.87
N LYS A 167 -6.71 15.58 66.13
CA LYS A 167 -6.83 17.00 66.48
C LYS A 167 -5.95 17.75 65.50
N GLN A 168 -6.51 18.77 64.83
CA GLN A 168 -5.74 19.62 63.92
C GLN A 168 -4.41 20.01 64.59
N PRO A 169 -3.29 20.06 63.84
CA PRO A 169 -2.00 20.42 64.42
C PRO A 169 -2.18 21.73 65.19
N GLU A 170 -1.93 21.65 66.50
CA GLU A 170 -2.07 22.80 67.35
C GLU A 170 -0.91 23.73 67.05
N VAL A 171 -1.18 25.00 66.73
CA VAL A 171 -0.13 26.00 66.49
C VAL A 171 0.87 25.94 67.65
N SER A 172 2.16 25.84 67.31
CA SER A 172 3.28 25.76 68.25
C SER A 172 3.14 26.78 69.38
N LEU A 173 3.46 26.36 70.60
CA LEU A 173 3.39 27.22 71.79
C LEU A 173 4.24 28.49 71.61
N HIS A 174 5.37 28.39 70.91
CA HIS A 174 6.26 29.51 70.64
C HIS A 174 5.60 30.58 69.76
N ILE A 175 4.93 30.17 68.66
CA ILE A 175 4.17 31.09 67.81
C ILE A 175 3.03 31.75 68.61
N LYS A 176 2.35 30.99 69.50
CA LYS A 176 1.26 31.53 70.33
C LYS A 176 1.73 32.59 71.33
N THR A 177 2.89 32.39 71.97
CA THR A 177 3.45 33.39 72.91
C THR A 177 3.84 34.66 72.19
N GLU A 178 4.42 34.53 71.01
CA GLU A 178 4.88 35.68 70.22
C GLU A 178 3.73 36.51 69.67
N LEU A 179 2.68 35.87 69.15
CA LEU A 179 1.49 36.58 68.71
C LEU A 179 0.78 37.30 69.86
N ARG A 180 0.78 36.72 71.08
CA ARG A 180 0.25 37.38 72.29
C ARG A 180 1.07 38.58 72.70
N ALA A 181 2.41 38.49 72.67
CA ALA A 181 3.30 39.62 72.95
C ALA A 181 3.05 40.78 71.98
N LEU A 182 2.68 40.48 70.74
CA LEU A 182 2.33 41.45 69.72
C LEU A 182 0.87 41.97 69.80
N GLY A 183 0.05 41.41 70.69
CA GLY A 183 -1.37 41.74 70.86
C GLY A 183 -2.30 41.17 69.79
N ILE A 184 -1.83 40.21 68.98
CA ILE A 184 -2.58 39.64 67.86
C ILE A 184 -3.39 38.43 68.35
N LYS A 185 -4.72 38.52 68.22
CA LYS A 185 -5.63 37.42 68.57
C LYS A 185 -5.62 36.35 67.47
N LEU A 186 -5.47 35.09 67.86
CA LEU A 186 -5.45 33.96 66.93
C LEU A 186 -6.87 33.66 66.41
N THR A 187 -7.18 34.11 65.19
CA THR A 187 -8.44 33.81 64.50
C THR A 187 -8.39 32.46 63.78
N SER A 188 -9.54 31.94 63.35
CA SER A 188 -9.64 30.67 62.61
C SER A 188 -8.87 30.70 61.29
N THR A 189 -8.93 31.82 60.56
CA THR A 189 -8.19 32.03 59.30
C THR A 189 -6.68 32.13 59.55
N LEU A 190 -6.26 32.88 60.58
CA LEU A 190 -4.84 33.00 60.95
C LEU A 190 -4.27 31.65 61.42
N ARG A 191 -5.05 30.88 62.18
CA ARG A 191 -4.68 29.51 62.59
C ARG A 191 -4.50 28.59 61.37
N ARG A 192 -5.40 28.68 60.39
CA ARG A 192 -5.34 27.85 59.18
C ARG A 192 -4.12 28.20 58.31
N THR A 193 -3.81 29.48 58.17
CA THR A 193 -2.66 29.96 57.39
C THR A 193 -1.33 29.57 58.05
N ILE A 194 -1.20 29.75 59.37
CA ILE A 194 -0.03 29.30 60.14
C ILE A 194 0.17 27.78 60.00
N ASN A 195 -0.91 26.99 60.08
CA ASN A 195 -0.81 25.53 59.96
C ASN A 195 -0.58 25.02 58.53
N SER A 196 -0.76 25.87 57.51
CA SER A 196 -0.51 25.52 56.10
C SER A 196 0.91 25.82 55.64
N VAL A 197 1.69 26.54 56.45
CA VAL A 197 3.04 27.01 56.15
C VAL A 197 4.01 26.43 57.18
N THR A 198 5.30 26.38 56.85
CA THR A 198 6.34 25.90 57.76
C THR A 198 6.57 26.87 58.93
N GLU A 199 6.81 26.34 60.13
CA GLU A 199 6.99 27.11 61.37
C GLU A 199 8.09 28.18 61.26
N ILE A 200 9.20 27.85 60.60
CA ILE A 200 10.33 28.77 60.36
C ILE A 200 9.87 30.02 59.61
N THR A 201 9.07 29.85 58.57
CA THR A 201 8.57 30.97 57.76
C THR A 201 7.63 31.86 58.57
N VAL A 202 6.83 31.27 59.45
CA VAL A 202 5.91 32.01 60.34
C VAL A 202 6.69 32.81 61.38
N LEU A 203 7.75 32.26 61.97
CA LEU A 203 8.60 32.98 62.93
C LEU A 203 9.35 34.13 62.26
N ASN A 204 9.91 33.91 61.07
CA ASN A 204 10.57 34.97 60.31
C ASN A 204 9.60 36.13 59.99
N ALA A 205 8.34 35.81 59.64
CA ALA A 205 7.32 36.84 59.41
C ALA A 205 6.95 37.61 60.68
N ILE A 206 6.94 36.93 61.83
CA ILE A 206 6.70 37.56 63.15
C ILE A 206 7.88 38.46 63.54
N GLU A 207 9.12 38.03 63.32
CA GLU A 207 10.31 38.84 63.57
C GLU A 207 10.35 40.09 62.68
N ALA A 208 10.05 39.94 61.38
CA ALA A 208 9.94 41.07 60.47
C ALA A 208 8.88 42.09 60.96
N LEU A 209 7.75 41.61 61.48
CA LEU A 209 6.72 42.47 62.05
C LEU A 209 7.17 43.17 63.34
N LYS A 210 7.99 42.52 64.17
CA LYS A 210 8.58 43.15 65.37
C LYS A 210 9.57 44.26 65.01
N GLN A 211 10.39 44.06 63.97
CA GLN A 211 11.37 45.05 63.52
C GLN A 211 10.73 46.27 62.85
N ALA A 212 9.52 46.11 62.30
CA ALA A 212 8.77 47.18 61.63
C ALA A 212 7.91 48.03 62.60
N ARG A 213 7.93 47.74 63.90
CA ARG A 213 7.21 48.46 64.96
C ARG A 213 8.16 49.30 65.80
#